data_AF-A0A8J8BCG8-F1
#
_entry.id   AF-A0A8J8BCG8-F1
#
_cell.length_a   1.000
_cell.length_b   1.000
_cell.length_c   1.000
_cell.angle_alpha   90.00
_cell.angle_beta   90.00
_cell.angle_gamma   90.00
#
_symmetry.space_group_name_H-M   'P 1'
#
loop_
_entity.id
_entity.type
_entity.pdbx_description
1 polymer ?
#
loop_
_entity_poly.entity_id
_entity_poly.type
_entity_poly.pdbx_seq_one_letter_code
_entity_poly.pdbx_strand_id
1 'polypeptide(L)'
;MSDKARGKTAPAAKQAAARKSASKQSAAKQSAAKRTAAKQSAAKPPAEKIAAEHDTRPATVSAQEARRAETSAAVAETPPSTSPPEEDGTPPRPRLAVRKTYKLYLGGAFPRSESGRSYEVTSAQGAFLANAALASRKDARDAVKAARSAFGGWSGATAYNRGQILYRIAEMLEGRRDQFAAEIAAVEGVTQASALAQAEAAIDRWVWYAGWADKISQVRGTVNPVAGPYWNVSSPEPTGVVAVFAPERPSLFGLVSVLAPVIVSGNTAVVAAPGAAALPAITLAEVLATSDLPGGVVNILTGRIAELAPPLAAHLDVNALDLAGVEDPGLAAELERAAAQNLKRVRRPEPEPDWTADPGLDRIVSFLETKTVWHPVGV
;
A
#
# COMPACT_ATOMS: atom_id res chain seq x y z
N MET A 1 27.85 82.31 -19.63
CA MET A 1 26.47 82.35 -20.14
C MET A 1 26.37 81.52 -21.42
N SER A 2 26.11 80.22 -21.30
CA SER A 2 25.71 79.28 -22.36
C SER A 2 25.64 77.87 -21.77
N ASP A 3 24.48 77.22 -21.84
CA ASP A 3 24.34 75.75 -21.95
C ASP A 3 22.83 75.44 -22.13
N LYS A 4 22.31 75.17 -23.33
CA LYS A 4 22.41 73.98 -24.20
C LYS A 4 21.64 72.75 -23.66
N ALA A 5 20.63 72.40 -24.46
CA ALA A 5 19.67 71.29 -24.42
C ALA A 5 20.12 69.96 -23.77
N ARG A 6 19.19 69.31 -23.04
CA ARG A 6 19.17 67.85 -22.82
C ARG A 6 17.78 67.28 -23.11
N GLY A 7 17.64 66.68 -24.29
CA GLY A 7 16.52 65.81 -24.67
C GLY A 7 16.69 64.41 -24.07
N LYS A 8 15.55 63.80 -23.74
CA LYS A 8 15.37 62.50 -23.08
C LYS A 8 15.83 61.32 -23.95
N THR A 9 16.63 60.42 -23.39
CA THR A 9 16.75 59.01 -23.83
C THR A 9 16.92 58.08 -22.63
N ALA A 10 15.99 57.13 -22.46
CA ALA A 10 16.07 55.98 -21.55
C ALA A 10 15.18 54.84 -22.11
N PRO A 11 15.46 53.55 -21.88
CA PRO A 11 16.39 52.82 -22.74
C PRO A 11 15.80 51.51 -23.31
N ALA A 12 16.35 51.08 -24.45
CA ALA A 12 15.97 49.88 -25.23
C ALA A 12 15.95 48.54 -24.45
N ALA A 13 16.55 48.48 -23.25
CA ALA A 13 16.59 47.28 -22.42
C ALA A 13 15.20 46.85 -21.89
N LYS A 14 14.29 47.80 -21.61
CA LYS A 14 12.96 47.48 -21.07
C LYS A 14 12.02 46.88 -22.11
N GLN A 15 12.18 47.27 -23.39
CA GLN A 15 11.41 46.70 -24.51
C GLN A 15 11.90 45.31 -24.92
N ALA A 16 13.20 45.01 -24.76
CA ALA A 16 13.74 43.68 -25.05
C ALA A 16 13.26 42.61 -24.06
N ALA A 17 13.12 42.96 -22.77
CA ALA A 17 12.60 42.06 -21.74
C ALA A 17 11.12 41.72 -21.95
N ALA A 18 10.29 42.70 -22.34
CA ALA A 18 8.88 42.50 -22.64
C ALA A 18 8.63 41.63 -23.88
N ARG A 19 9.50 41.71 -24.90
CA ARG A 19 9.41 40.85 -26.10
C ARG A 19 9.76 39.39 -25.80
N LYS A 20 10.73 39.15 -24.90
CA LYS A 20 11.10 37.77 -24.47
C LYS A 20 10.02 37.11 -23.62
N SER A 21 9.31 37.85 -22.77
CA SER A 21 8.21 37.29 -21.96
C SER A 21 6.99 36.95 -22.82
N ALA A 22 6.63 37.79 -23.79
CA ALA A 22 5.53 37.53 -24.73
C ALA A 22 5.81 36.31 -25.62
N SER A 23 7.05 36.12 -26.07
CA SER A 23 7.47 34.94 -26.85
C SER A 23 7.36 33.63 -26.04
N LYS A 24 7.77 33.63 -24.76
CA LYS A 24 7.63 32.45 -23.88
C LYS A 24 6.17 32.09 -23.59
N GLN A 25 5.30 33.09 -23.39
CA GLN A 25 3.86 32.85 -23.20
C GLN A 25 3.18 32.29 -24.47
N SER A 26 3.60 32.75 -25.65
CA SER A 26 3.10 32.22 -26.93
C SER A 26 3.51 30.76 -27.15
N ALA A 27 4.76 30.40 -26.84
CA ALA A 27 5.25 29.03 -26.96
C ALA A 27 4.57 28.07 -25.98
N ALA A 28 4.28 28.53 -24.75
CA ALA A 28 3.54 27.74 -23.75
C ALA A 28 2.09 27.49 -24.17
N LYS A 29 1.40 28.47 -24.76
CA LYS A 29 0.03 28.31 -25.29
C LYS A 29 -0.02 27.34 -26.48
N GLN A 30 0.96 27.38 -27.40
CA GLN A 30 1.01 26.44 -28.52
C GLN A 30 1.31 25.00 -28.08
N SER A 31 2.15 24.82 -27.05
CA SER A 31 2.42 23.49 -26.46
C SER A 31 1.19 22.90 -25.75
N ALA A 32 0.43 23.74 -25.03
CA ALA A 32 -0.83 23.32 -24.40
C ALA A 32 -1.87 22.91 -25.44
N ALA A 33 -2.05 23.69 -26.51
CA ALA A 33 -3.00 23.36 -27.59
C ALA A 33 -2.65 22.04 -28.30
N LYS A 34 -1.36 21.74 -28.51
CA LYS A 34 -0.91 20.48 -29.13
C LYS A 34 -1.18 19.26 -28.24
N ARG A 35 -1.09 19.41 -26.91
CA ARG A 35 -1.43 18.34 -25.95
C ARG A 35 -2.93 18.06 -25.89
N THR A 36 -3.78 19.07 -26.05
CA THR A 36 -5.23 18.88 -26.08
C THR A 36 -5.70 18.18 -27.35
N ALA A 37 -5.10 18.50 -28.51
CA ALA A 37 -5.39 17.85 -29.78
C ALA A 37 -4.97 16.36 -29.79
N ALA A 38 -3.84 16.01 -29.17
CA ALA A 38 -3.39 14.62 -29.06
C ALA A 38 -4.30 13.75 -28.16
N LYS A 39 -4.99 14.36 -27.18
CA LYS A 39 -5.89 13.64 -26.26
C LYS A 39 -7.27 13.34 -26.87
N GLN A 40 -7.68 14.10 -27.89
CA GLN A 40 -8.95 13.87 -28.63
C GLN A 40 -8.82 12.82 -29.75
N SER A 41 -7.60 12.48 -30.18
CA SER A 41 -7.34 11.49 -31.24
C SER A 41 -7.31 10.03 -30.76
N ALA A 42 -7.45 9.76 -29.45
CA ALA A 42 -7.25 8.42 -28.86
C ALA A 42 -8.52 7.76 -28.29
N ALA A 43 -9.72 8.26 -28.63
CA ALA A 43 -10.98 7.64 -28.23
C ALA A 43 -11.48 6.66 -29.31
N LYS A 44 -11.45 5.36 -29.00
CA LYS A 44 -12.04 4.28 -29.80
C LYS A 44 -13.57 4.29 -29.63
N PRO A 45 -14.39 4.10 -30.68
CA PRO A 45 -15.84 4.14 -30.55
C PRO A 45 -16.42 2.86 -29.92
N PRO A 46 -17.61 2.91 -29.28
CA PRO A 46 -18.26 1.74 -28.70
C PRO A 46 -19.00 0.92 -29.78
N ALA A 47 -19.03 -0.39 -29.59
CA ALA A 47 -19.69 -1.36 -30.46
C ALA A 47 -21.23 -1.29 -30.33
N GLU A 48 -21.91 -1.43 -31.47
CA GLU A 48 -23.36 -1.43 -31.66
C GLU A 48 -24.06 -2.66 -31.06
N LYS A 49 -25.32 -2.41 -30.67
CA LYS A 49 -26.34 -3.39 -30.28
C LYS A 49 -26.73 -4.29 -31.45
N ILE A 50 -26.98 -5.57 -31.15
CA ILE A 50 -27.93 -6.40 -31.92
C ILE A 50 -28.93 -7.00 -30.94
N ALA A 51 -30.21 -6.75 -31.19
CA ALA A 51 -31.35 -7.39 -30.58
C ALA A 51 -32.23 -7.97 -31.70
N ALA A 52 -32.64 -9.22 -31.54
CA ALA A 52 -33.81 -9.89 -32.13
C ALA A 52 -33.84 -11.29 -31.45
N GLU A 53 -34.71 -11.61 -30.49
CA GLU A 53 -36.18 -11.82 -30.53
C GLU A 53 -36.58 -13.13 -31.24
N HIS A 54 -37.65 -13.78 -30.72
CA HIS A 54 -38.21 -15.14 -30.95
C HIS A 54 -37.71 -16.25 -30.01
N ASP A 55 -38.53 -17.13 -29.42
CA ASP A 55 -39.98 -17.32 -29.41
C ASP A 55 -40.29 -18.30 -28.25
N THR A 56 -41.50 -18.23 -27.71
CA THR A 56 -41.99 -19.07 -26.62
C THR A 56 -42.75 -20.31 -27.12
N ARG A 57 -42.59 -21.43 -26.39
CA ARG A 57 -43.55 -22.56 -26.18
C ARG A 57 -43.52 -23.78 -27.14
N PRO A 58 -44.00 -24.96 -26.66
CA PRO A 58 -43.23 -26.20 -26.67
C PRO A 58 -43.82 -27.33 -27.53
N ALA A 59 -43.02 -28.36 -27.84
CA ALA A 59 -43.47 -29.57 -28.52
C ALA A 59 -42.69 -30.80 -27.99
N THR A 60 -43.36 -31.64 -27.18
CA THR A 60 -43.80 -33.01 -27.54
C THR A 60 -42.70 -34.07 -27.56
N VAL A 61 -42.79 -34.94 -26.56
CA VAL A 61 -42.10 -36.23 -26.46
C VAL A 61 -42.81 -37.23 -27.37
N SER A 62 -42.11 -37.78 -28.35
CA SER A 62 -42.50 -38.99 -29.10
C SER A 62 -41.34 -39.98 -29.01
N ALA A 63 -41.44 -41.03 -28.20
CA ALA A 63 -42.04 -42.31 -28.59
C ALA A 63 -41.23 -43.04 -29.68
N GLN A 64 -39.96 -43.35 -29.42
CA GLN A 64 -39.28 -44.43 -30.15
C GLN A 64 -38.01 -44.94 -29.45
N GLU A 65 -38.13 -45.40 -28.21
CA GLU A 65 -37.06 -46.20 -27.56
C GLU A 65 -37.64 -47.28 -26.63
N ALA A 66 -38.85 -47.75 -26.95
CA ALA A 66 -39.46 -48.93 -26.36
C ALA A 66 -39.55 -50.03 -27.42
N ARG A 67 -38.56 -50.95 -27.42
CA ARG A 67 -38.70 -52.36 -27.84
C ARG A 67 -37.35 -53.07 -27.72
N ARG A 68 -37.00 -53.47 -26.49
CA ARG A 68 -36.29 -54.72 -26.18
C ARG A 68 -36.25 -54.91 -24.67
N ALA A 69 -37.41 -55.26 -24.13
CA ALA A 69 -37.52 -55.98 -22.87
C ALA A 69 -38.36 -57.22 -23.19
N GLU A 70 -37.83 -58.40 -22.86
CA GLU A 70 -38.51 -59.56 -22.29
C GLU A 70 -37.73 -60.84 -22.58
N THR A 71 -36.92 -61.29 -21.61
CA THR A 71 -37.08 -62.67 -21.10
C THR A 71 -36.49 -62.81 -19.69
N SER A 72 -37.34 -63.29 -18.78
CA SER A 72 -37.04 -64.14 -17.62
C SER A 72 -36.44 -63.58 -16.31
N ALA A 73 -37.36 -63.25 -15.40
CA ALA A 73 -37.53 -63.81 -14.05
C ALA A 73 -36.29 -64.22 -13.19
N ALA A 74 -36.11 -63.45 -12.12
CA ALA A 74 -35.87 -63.83 -10.72
C ALA A 74 -35.05 -65.11 -10.38
N VAL A 75 -33.81 -64.88 -9.95
CA VAL A 75 -33.17 -65.61 -8.84
C VAL A 75 -32.63 -64.55 -7.88
N ALA A 76 -32.99 -64.64 -6.60
CA ALA A 76 -32.49 -63.76 -5.56
C ALA A 76 -31.03 -64.11 -5.25
N GLU A 77 -30.10 -63.25 -5.66
CA GLU A 77 -28.73 -63.23 -5.15
C GLU A 77 -28.48 -61.93 -4.37
N THR A 78 -28.07 -62.10 -3.13
CA THR A 78 -27.59 -61.08 -2.20
C THR A 78 -26.52 -60.20 -2.89
N PRO A 79 -26.55 -58.86 -2.76
CA PRO A 79 -25.52 -58.02 -3.37
C PRO A 79 -24.14 -58.39 -2.79
N PRO A 80 -23.09 -58.53 -3.62
CA PRO A 80 -21.76 -58.72 -3.11
C PRO A 80 -21.33 -57.48 -2.32
N SER A 81 -20.86 -57.71 -1.11
CA SER A 81 -20.18 -56.73 -0.28
C SER A 81 -19.02 -56.10 -1.06
N THR A 82 -19.21 -54.90 -1.60
CA THR A 82 -18.09 -54.08 -2.08
C THR A 82 -17.43 -53.47 -0.86
N SER A 83 -16.50 -54.22 -0.28
CA SER A 83 -15.48 -53.66 0.60
C SER A 83 -14.78 -52.50 -0.14
N PRO A 84 -14.39 -51.41 0.55
CA PRO A 84 -13.53 -50.40 -0.06
C PRO A 84 -12.26 -51.07 -0.59
N PRO A 85 -11.65 -50.56 -1.68
CA PRO A 85 -10.40 -51.11 -2.18
C PRO A 85 -9.41 -51.13 -1.02
N GLU A 86 -8.81 -52.30 -0.79
CA GLU A 86 -7.77 -52.50 0.22
C GLU A 86 -6.76 -51.35 0.11
N GLU A 87 -6.65 -50.56 1.18
CA GLU A 87 -5.59 -49.57 1.30
C GLU A 87 -4.27 -50.31 1.17
N ASP A 88 -3.62 -50.13 0.03
CA ASP A 88 -2.23 -50.51 -0.19
C ASP A 88 -1.44 -49.96 0.99
N GLY A 89 -0.99 -50.86 1.88
CA GLY A 89 -0.30 -50.57 3.15
C GLY A 89 1.07 -49.92 3.00
N THR A 90 1.30 -49.27 1.86
CA THR A 90 2.43 -48.41 1.61
C THR A 90 2.25 -47.14 2.47
N PRO A 91 3.08 -46.92 3.51
CA PRO A 91 3.00 -45.70 4.31
C PRO A 91 3.11 -44.49 3.39
N PRO A 92 2.30 -43.44 3.60
CA PRO A 92 2.31 -42.26 2.75
C PRO A 92 3.74 -41.71 2.70
N ARG A 93 4.30 -41.64 1.48
CA ARG A 93 5.67 -41.14 1.29
C ARG A 93 5.78 -39.74 1.91
N PRO A 94 6.82 -39.47 2.71
CA PRO A 94 6.94 -38.19 3.39
C PRO A 94 7.04 -37.06 2.35
N ARG A 95 6.25 -35.99 2.56
CA ARG A 95 6.26 -34.83 1.67
C ARG A 95 7.64 -34.17 1.71
N LEU A 96 8.20 -33.90 0.53
CA LEU A 96 9.46 -33.16 0.42
C LEU A 96 9.26 -31.71 0.89
N ALA A 97 10.18 -31.25 1.73
CA ALA A 97 10.17 -29.88 2.24
C ALA A 97 10.59 -28.89 1.14
N VAL A 98 9.74 -27.92 0.83
CA VAL A 98 10.05 -26.80 -0.07
C VAL A 98 10.40 -25.60 0.79
N ARG A 99 11.70 -25.37 0.99
CA ARG A 99 12.19 -24.23 1.79
C ARG A 99 12.14 -22.95 0.96
N LYS A 100 11.53 -21.91 1.51
CA LYS A 100 11.38 -20.60 0.84
C LYS A 100 12.41 -19.62 1.40
N THR A 101 13.09 -18.91 0.50
CA THR A 101 13.92 -17.74 0.84
C THR A 101 13.21 -16.49 0.33
N TYR A 102 12.68 -15.73 1.26
CA TYR A 102 12.00 -14.49 1.00
C TYR A 102 12.99 -13.38 0.63
N LYS A 103 12.54 -12.54 -0.29
CA LYS A 103 13.27 -11.39 -0.82
C LYS A 103 12.83 -10.11 -0.11
N LEU A 104 13.30 -8.95 -0.54
CA LEU A 104 12.73 -7.66 -0.11
C LEU A 104 11.52 -7.32 -1.00
N TYR A 105 10.76 -6.28 -0.66
CA TYR A 105 9.72 -5.72 -1.53
C TYR A 105 10.00 -4.25 -1.81
N LEU A 106 10.48 -3.93 -3.00
CA LEU A 106 10.92 -2.58 -3.37
C LEU A 106 10.35 -2.19 -4.73
N GLY A 107 9.70 -1.04 -4.81
CA GLY A 107 9.22 -0.52 -6.10
C GLY A 107 8.19 -1.42 -6.80
N GLY A 108 7.45 -2.26 -6.05
CA GLY A 108 6.51 -3.24 -6.62
C GLY A 108 7.16 -4.55 -7.10
N ALA A 109 8.45 -4.76 -6.84
CA ALA A 109 9.19 -5.96 -7.20
C ALA A 109 9.81 -6.65 -5.99
N PHE A 110 10.26 -7.89 -6.18
CA PHE A 110 10.92 -8.70 -5.16
C PHE A 110 12.42 -8.89 -5.46
N PRO A 111 13.28 -7.88 -5.23
CA PRO A 111 14.72 -8.01 -5.42
C PRO A 111 15.40 -8.70 -4.23
N ARG A 112 16.56 -9.30 -4.48
CA ARG A 112 17.45 -9.74 -3.39
C ARG A 112 18.05 -8.52 -2.70
N SER A 113 18.38 -8.65 -1.41
CA SER A 113 19.21 -7.66 -0.69
C SER A 113 20.53 -7.48 -1.45
N GLU A 114 20.97 -6.22 -1.59
CA GLU A 114 22.23 -5.91 -2.26
C GLU A 114 23.41 -6.60 -1.58
N SER A 115 23.38 -6.74 -0.26
CA SER A 115 24.44 -7.44 0.49
C SER A 115 24.44 -8.96 0.29
N GLY A 116 23.39 -9.53 -0.31
CA GLY A 116 23.21 -10.98 -0.44
C GLY A 116 22.97 -11.73 0.88
N ARG A 117 23.00 -11.03 2.02
CA ARG A 117 22.81 -11.61 3.35
C ARG A 117 21.37 -12.07 3.55
N SER A 118 21.21 -13.16 4.29
CA SER A 118 19.92 -13.66 4.79
C SER A 118 20.07 -14.11 6.24
N TYR A 119 18.94 -14.24 6.92
CA TYR A 119 18.86 -14.80 8.26
C TYR A 119 17.67 -15.76 8.35
N GLU A 120 17.77 -16.73 9.27
CA GLU A 120 16.69 -17.66 9.54
C GLU A 120 15.59 -16.97 10.35
N VAL A 121 14.36 -17.10 9.89
CA VAL A 121 13.16 -16.80 10.67
C VAL A 121 12.72 -18.10 11.31
N THR A 122 12.65 -18.10 12.64
CA THR A 122 12.29 -19.27 13.44
C THR A 122 10.89 -19.11 14.04
N SER A 123 10.28 -20.23 14.41
CA SER A 123 9.11 -20.24 15.27
C SER A 123 9.45 -19.75 16.67
N ALA A 124 8.44 -19.50 17.49
CA ALA A 124 8.63 -19.17 18.91
C ALA A 124 9.39 -20.27 19.69
N GLN A 125 9.41 -21.51 19.18
CA GLN A 125 10.13 -22.65 19.74
C GLN A 125 11.51 -22.87 19.08
N GLY A 126 11.94 -21.97 18.20
CA GLY A 126 13.24 -22.05 17.51
C GLY A 126 13.26 -22.95 16.28
N ALA A 127 12.13 -23.48 15.83
CA ALA A 127 12.09 -24.30 14.61
C ALA A 127 12.24 -23.43 13.37
N PHE A 128 13.02 -23.87 12.38
CA PHE A 128 13.18 -23.15 11.11
C PHE A 128 11.84 -23.00 10.37
N LEU A 129 11.48 -21.76 9.98
CA LEU A 129 10.30 -21.48 9.15
C LEU A 129 10.70 -21.09 7.72
N ALA A 130 11.56 -20.08 7.59
CA ALA A 130 11.99 -19.56 6.30
C ALA A 130 13.31 -18.79 6.41
N ASN A 131 13.93 -18.46 5.28
CA ASN A 131 15.00 -17.47 5.24
C ASN A 131 14.42 -16.12 4.82
N ALA A 132 14.78 -15.04 5.51
CA ALA A 132 14.48 -13.68 5.12
C ALA A 132 15.76 -12.95 4.68
N ALA A 133 15.65 -12.05 3.70
CA ALA A 133 16.76 -11.20 3.29
C ALA A 133 17.15 -10.27 4.44
N LEU A 134 18.45 -10.13 4.72
CA LEU A 134 18.95 -9.14 5.67
C LEU A 134 19.27 -7.86 4.91
N ALA A 135 18.34 -6.91 4.93
CA ALA A 135 18.49 -5.65 4.22
C ALA A 135 19.73 -4.87 4.69
N SER A 136 20.38 -4.22 3.74
CA SER A 136 21.54 -3.35 3.96
C SER A 136 21.15 -1.88 4.01
N ARG A 137 22.10 -1.02 4.39
CA ARG A 137 21.97 0.43 4.27
C ARG A 137 21.68 0.87 2.82
N LYS A 138 22.19 0.15 1.82
CA LYS A 138 21.93 0.48 0.42
C LYS A 138 20.49 0.12 0.03
N ASP A 139 19.97 -1.01 0.49
CA ASP A 139 18.57 -1.37 0.26
C ASP A 139 17.62 -0.35 0.89
N ALA A 140 17.95 0.17 2.08
CA ALA A 140 17.20 1.26 2.70
C ALA A 140 17.16 2.53 1.84
N ARG A 141 18.29 2.91 1.23
CA ARG A 141 18.36 4.05 0.30
C ARG A 141 17.55 3.80 -0.97
N ASP A 142 17.64 2.59 -1.54
CA ASP A 142 16.91 2.22 -2.74
C ASP A 142 15.39 2.19 -2.48
N ALA A 143 14.97 1.76 -1.28
CA ALA A 143 13.58 1.85 -0.82
C ALA A 143 13.09 3.29 -0.72
N VAL A 144 13.87 4.19 -0.12
CA VAL A 144 13.53 5.62 -0.04
C VAL A 144 13.42 6.25 -1.43
N LYS A 145 14.33 5.89 -2.35
CA LYS A 145 14.27 6.36 -3.74
C LYS A 145 12.99 5.89 -4.44
N ALA A 146 12.59 4.64 -4.24
CA ALA A 146 11.35 4.10 -4.79
C ALA A 146 10.11 4.80 -4.20
N ALA A 147 10.07 4.96 -2.87
CA ALA A 147 9.01 5.71 -2.18
C ALA A 147 8.87 7.15 -2.69
N ARG A 148 9.99 7.87 -2.76
CA ARG A 148 10.02 9.25 -3.26
C ARG A 148 9.52 9.34 -4.70
N SER A 149 9.89 8.39 -5.55
CA SER A 149 9.46 8.35 -6.96
C SER A 149 7.95 8.10 -7.08
N ALA A 150 7.39 7.24 -6.23
CA ALA A 150 5.96 6.93 -6.21
C ALA A 150 5.09 8.05 -5.59
N PHE A 151 5.65 8.86 -4.69
CA PHE A 151 4.91 9.85 -3.91
C PHE A 151 4.09 10.81 -4.77
N GLY A 152 4.64 11.36 -5.85
CA GLY A 152 3.92 12.30 -6.70
C GLY A 152 2.67 11.71 -7.36
N GLY A 153 2.74 10.44 -7.79
CA GLY A 153 1.58 9.75 -8.36
C GLY A 153 0.55 9.36 -7.31
N TRP A 154 0.99 8.88 -6.15
CA TRP A 154 0.11 8.39 -5.08
C TRP A 154 -0.60 9.51 -4.33
N SER A 155 0.12 10.58 -3.97
CA SER A 155 -0.49 11.77 -3.35
C SER A 155 -1.45 12.50 -4.29
N GLY A 156 -1.19 12.46 -5.61
CA GLY A 156 -2.05 13.01 -6.64
C GLY A 156 -3.24 12.12 -7.04
N ALA A 157 -3.27 10.86 -6.60
CA ALA A 157 -4.42 9.98 -6.83
C ALA A 157 -5.64 10.51 -6.06
N THR A 158 -6.85 10.29 -6.60
CA THR A 158 -8.07 10.67 -5.88
C THR A 158 -8.18 9.87 -4.58
N ALA A 159 -8.74 10.50 -3.55
CA ALA A 159 -9.01 9.85 -2.28
C ALA A 159 -9.84 8.57 -2.45
N TYR A 160 -10.84 8.61 -3.33
CA TYR A 160 -11.64 7.44 -3.69
C TYR A 160 -10.79 6.30 -4.27
N ASN A 161 -9.88 6.59 -5.21
CA ASN A 161 -9.00 5.57 -5.80
C ASN A 161 -8.08 4.94 -4.75
N ARG A 162 -7.53 5.75 -3.82
CA ARG A 162 -6.75 5.20 -2.70
C ARG A 162 -7.60 4.27 -1.83
N GLY A 163 -8.84 4.66 -1.52
CA GLY A 163 -9.78 3.83 -0.78
C GLY A 163 -10.06 2.49 -1.47
N GLN A 164 -10.30 2.49 -2.79
CA GLN A 164 -10.50 1.26 -3.57
C GLN A 164 -9.30 0.33 -3.51
N ILE A 165 -8.07 0.86 -3.65
CA ILE A 165 -6.85 0.06 -3.56
C ILE A 165 -6.66 -0.51 -2.15
N LEU A 166 -6.92 0.27 -1.09
CA LEU A 166 -6.85 -0.24 0.28
C LEU A 166 -7.90 -1.32 0.56
N TYR A 167 -9.10 -1.17 0.02
CA TYR A 167 -10.12 -2.21 0.10
C TYR A 167 -9.70 -3.47 -0.66
N ARG A 168 -9.08 -3.31 -1.83
CA ARG A 168 -8.52 -4.42 -2.62
C ARG A 168 -7.43 -5.18 -1.85
N ILE A 169 -6.60 -4.48 -1.07
CA ILE A 169 -5.63 -5.11 -0.17
C ILE A 169 -6.34 -5.99 0.86
N ALA A 170 -7.45 -5.53 1.43
CA ALA A 170 -8.25 -6.33 2.36
C ALA A 170 -8.81 -7.59 1.69
N GLU A 171 -9.37 -7.49 0.48
CA GLU A 171 -9.88 -8.64 -0.29
C GLU A 171 -8.79 -9.68 -0.57
N MET A 172 -7.60 -9.22 -0.98
CA MET A 172 -6.49 -10.12 -1.29
C MET A 172 -5.88 -10.75 -0.02
N LEU A 173 -5.95 -10.04 1.11
CA LEU A 173 -5.55 -10.57 2.42
C LEU A 173 -6.56 -11.60 2.94
N GLU A 174 -7.86 -11.34 2.80
CA GLU A 174 -8.96 -12.25 3.17
C GLU A 174 -8.80 -13.62 2.49
N GLY A 175 -8.54 -13.63 1.17
CA GLY A 175 -8.31 -14.88 0.43
C GLY A 175 -7.08 -15.69 0.89
N ARG A 176 -6.21 -15.10 1.74
CA ARG A 176 -5.00 -15.73 2.30
C ARG A 176 -5.01 -15.76 3.82
N ARG A 177 -6.14 -15.46 4.47
CA ARG A 177 -6.28 -15.33 5.92
C ARG A 177 -5.68 -16.53 6.68
N ASP A 178 -5.99 -17.75 6.25
CA ASP A 178 -5.54 -18.96 6.94
C ASP A 178 -4.02 -19.15 6.83
N GLN A 179 -3.40 -18.71 5.73
CA GLN A 179 -1.94 -18.69 5.59
C GLN A 179 -1.32 -17.74 6.62
N PHE A 180 -1.85 -16.52 6.73
CA PHE A 180 -1.38 -15.55 7.71
C PHE A 180 -1.58 -16.03 9.15
N ALA A 181 -2.73 -16.62 9.46
CA ALA A 181 -2.98 -17.22 10.77
C ALA A 181 -1.94 -18.30 11.11
N ALA A 182 -1.59 -19.17 10.17
CA ALA A 182 -0.55 -20.18 10.38
C ALA A 182 0.85 -19.55 10.60
N GLU A 183 1.20 -18.51 9.82
CA GLU A 183 2.47 -17.79 9.99
C GLU A 183 2.54 -17.08 11.36
N ILE A 184 1.47 -16.40 11.77
CA ILE A 184 1.34 -15.72 13.07
C ILE A 184 1.45 -16.73 14.22
N ALA A 185 0.71 -17.83 14.16
CA ALA A 185 0.76 -18.87 15.20
C ALA A 185 2.18 -19.44 15.35
N ALA A 186 2.89 -19.64 14.23
CA ALA A 186 4.25 -20.17 14.24
C ALA A 186 5.27 -19.18 14.80
N VAL A 187 5.27 -17.92 14.33
CA VAL A 187 6.27 -16.92 14.74
C VAL A 187 6.03 -16.39 16.15
N GLU A 188 4.77 -16.22 16.57
CA GLU A 188 4.43 -15.67 17.89
C GLU A 188 4.24 -16.75 18.96
N GLY A 189 4.01 -18.00 18.56
CA GLY A 189 3.75 -19.10 19.49
C GLY A 189 2.36 -19.04 20.15
N VAL A 190 1.41 -18.35 19.50
CA VAL A 190 0.02 -18.21 19.97
C VAL A 190 -0.86 -19.35 19.45
N THR A 191 -2.05 -19.51 20.03
CA THR A 191 -3.02 -20.51 19.55
C THR A 191 -3.50 -20.17 18.14
N GLN A 192 -3.89 -21.19 17.36
CA GLN A 192 -4.45 -20.96 16.02
C GLN A 192 -5.67 -20.04 16.04
N ALA A 193 -6.52 -20.13 17.07
CA ALA A 193 -7.68 -19.26 17.24
C ALA A 193 -7.26 -17.80 17.47
N SER A 194 -6.24 -17.55 18.31
CA SER A 194 -5.70 -16.21 18.53
C SER A 194 -5.05 -15.65 17.26
N ALA A 195 -4.28 -16.46 16.54
CA ALA A 195 -3.66 -16.06 15.29
C ALA A 195 -4.68 -15.73 14.20
N LEU A 196 -5.76 -16.51 14.11
CA LEU A 196 -6.87 -16.25 13.21
C LEU A 196 -7.54 -14.91 13.54
N ALA A 197 -7.84 -14.66 14.82
CA ALA A 197 -8.41 -13.38 15.25
C ALA A 197 -7.49 -12.19 14.93
N GLN A 198 -6.17 -12.35 15.04
CA GLN A 198 -5.23 -11.30 14.63
C GLN A 198 -5.24 -11.06 13.10
N ALA A 199 -5.33 -12.12 12.30
CA ALA A 199 -5.42 -11.99 10.84
C ALA A 199 -6.72 -11.28 10.42
N GLU A 200 -7.85 -11.67 11.01
CA GLU A 200 -9.15 -11.03 10.79
C GLU A 200 -9.14 -9.56 11.23
N ALA A 201 -8.59 -9.25 12.41
CA ALA A 201 -8.43 -7.88 12.86
C ALA A 201 -7.55 -7.02 11.92
N ALA A 202 -6.53 -7.61 11.30
CA ALA A 202 -5.72 -6.94 10.29
C ALA A 202 -6.51 -6.64 9.00
N ILE A 203 -7.37 -7.57 8.56
CA ILE A 203 -8.26 -7.39 7.41
C ILE A 203 -9.26 -6.27 7.69
N ASP A 204 -9.93 -6.32 8.84
CA ASP A 204 -10.87 -5.28 9.28
C ASP A 204 -10.19 -3.91 9.39
N ARG A 205 -8.93 -3.87 9.84
CA ARG A 205 -8.14 -2.64 9.91
C ARG A 205 -7.90 -2.03 8.52
N TRP A 206 -7.64 -2.84 7.50
CA TRP A 206 -7.55 -2.35 6.11
C TRP A 206 -8.88 -1.77 5.64
N VAL A 207 -10.00 -2.48 5.87
CA VAL A 207 -11.35 -2.01 5.50
C VAL A 207 -11.68 -0.69 6.20
N TRP A 208 -11.38 -0.59 7.49
CA TRP A 208 -11.59 0.61 8.29
C TRP A 208 -10.84 1.81 7.69
N TYR A 209 -9.54 1.66 7.42
CA TYR A 209 -8.75 2.74 6.82
C TYR A 209 -9.17 3.05 5.38
N ALA A 210 -9.55 2.04 4.58
CA ALA A 210 -10.11 2.27 3.24
C ALA A 210 -11.33 3.20 3.31
N GLY A 211 -12.21 3.01 4.30
CA GLY A 211 -13.36 3.86 4.57
C GLY A 211 -13.03 5.31 4.91
N TRP A 212 -11.81 5.60 5.40
CA TRP A 212 -11.38 6.96 5.75
C TRP A 212 -10.77 7.75 4.60
N ALA A 213 -10.39 7.10 3.50
CA ALA A 213 -9.59 7.71 2.44
C ALA A 213 -10.15 9.05 1.92
N ASP A 214 -11.47 9.15 1.80
CA ASP A 214 -12.20 10.33 1.31
C ASP A 214 -12.85 11.21 2.39
N LYS A 215 -12.65 10.88 3.67
CA LYS A 215 -13.26 11.60 4.81
C LYS A 215 -12.25 12.43 5.62
N ILE A 216 -10.94 12.16 5.46
CA ILE A 216 -9.89 12.86 6.21
C ILE A 216 -10.00 14.39 6.05
N SER A 217 -10.16 14.89 4.82
CA SER A 217 -10.26 16.34 4.57
C SER A 217 -11.55 16.96 5.10
N GLN A 218 -12.62 16.19 5.27
CA GLN A 218 -13.88 16.68 5.84
C GLN A 218 -13.76 16.86 7.36
N VAL A 219 -13.00 15.99 8.03
CA VAL A 219 -12.82 16.02 9.48
C VAL A 219 -11.65 16.91 9.92
N ARG A 220 -10.58 17.00 9.12
CA ARG A 220 -9.36 17.75 9.46
C ARG A 220 -9.12 19.00 8.62
N GLY A 221 -9.89 19.19 7.54
CA GLY A 221 -9.93 20.45 6.81
C GLY A 221 -10.90 21.45 7.46
N THR A 222 -10.77 22.72 7.11
CA THR A 222 -11.65 23.78 7.62
C THR A 222 -11.68 24.98 6.68
N VAL A 223 -12.80 25.70 6.68
CA VAL A 223 -12.90 27.06 6.13
C VAL A 223 -12.69 28.02 7.30
N ASN A 224 -11.69 28.88 7.20
CA ASN A 224 -11.30 29.76 8.29
C ASN A 224 -11.97 31.13 8.13
N PRO A 225 -12.73 31.60 9.14
CA PRO A 225 -13.26 32.95 9.13
C PRO A 225 -12.11 33.96 9.29
N VAL A 226 -12.00 34.90 8.37
CA VAL A 226 -10.95 35.93 8.39
C VAL A 226 -11.55 37.30 8.13
N ALA A 227 -10.94 38.33 8.74
CA ALA A 227 -11.28 39.71 8.43
C ALA A 227 -10.68 40.09 7.07
N GLY A 228 -11.54 40.38 6.10
CA GLY A 228 -11.15 40.81 4.75
C GLY A 228 -11.80 39.99 3.64
N PRO A 229 -11.64 40.41 2.38
CA PRO A 229 -12.30 39.79 1.24
C PRO A 229 -11.54 38.55 0.77
N TYR A 230 -11.40 37.56 1.66
CA TYR A 230 -10.71 36.31 1.37
C TYR A 230 -11.55 35.09 1.73
N TRP A 231 -11.63 34.15 0.81
CA TRP A 231 -11.98 32.77 1.10
C TRP A 231 -10.72 32.06 1.60
N ASN A 232 -10.69 31.72 2.88
CA ASN A 232 -9.56 31.06 3.51
C ASN A 232 -9.89 29.61 3.84
N VAL A 233 -9.10 28.67 3.32
CA VAL A 233 -9.33 27.23 3.53
C VAL A 233 -8.03 26.55 3.94
N SER A 234 -8.11 25.72 4.99
CA SER A 234 -7.03 24.83 5.41
C SER A 234 -7.38 23.39 5.05
N SER A 235 -6.47 22.69 4.41
CA SER A 235 -6.64 21.28 4.04
C SER A 235 -5.43 20.45 4.46
N PRO A 236 -5.63 19.20 4.92
CA PRO A 236 -4.52 18.28 5.16
C PRO A 236 -3.89 17.82 3.83
N GLU A 237 -2.56 17.82 3.77
CA GLU A 237 -1.76 17.25 2.68
C GLU A 237 -0.76 16.22 3.24
N PRO A 238 -0.45 15.12 2.52
CA PRO A 238 0.51 14.13 2.98
C PRO A 238 1.92 14.73 3.13
N THR A 239 2.62 14.36 4.20
CA THR A 239 3.98 14.85 4.50
C THR A 239 5.03 14.32 3.51
N GLY A 240 4.85 13.14 2.91
CA GLY A 240 5.75 12.58 1.90
C GLY A 240 6.10 11.11 2.11
N VAL A 241 7.40 10.85 2.31
CA VAL A 241 7.94 9.51 2.59
C VAL A 241 8.01 9.31 4.09
N VAL A 242 7.37 8.26 4.60
CA VAL A 242 7.38 7.89 6.02
C VAL A 242 8.17 6.59 6.19
N ALA A 243 9.16 6.60 7.07
CA ALA A 243 9.80 5.36 7.52
C ALA A 243 8.99 4.77 8.68
N VAL A 244 8.56 3.52 8.55
CA VAL A 244 7.70 2.83 9.50
C VAL A 244 8.47 1.67 10.09
N PHE A 245 8.63 1.64 11.41
CA PHE A 245 9.25 0.51 12.11
C PHE A 245 8.14 -0.41 12.60
N ALA A 246 8.08 -1.62 12.06
CA ALA A 246 7.00 -2.55 12.35
C ALA A 246 7.15 -3.13 13.76
N PRO A 247 6.09 -3.14 14.59
CA PRO A 247 6.08 -3.87 15.86
C PRO A 247 6.33 -5.36 15.63
N GLU A 248 7.06 -6.02 16.51
CA GLU A 248 7.25 -7.48 16.43
C GLU A 248 5.99 -8.25 16.82
N ARG A 249 5.18 -7.70 17.73
CA ARG A 249 3.92 -8.27 18.20
C ARG A 249 2.84 -7.20 18.39
N PRO A 250 1.60 -7.44 17.92
CA PRO A 250 1.20 -8.50 17.01
C PRO A 250 1.81 -8.27 15.62
N SER A 251 2.39 -9.31 15.03
CA SER A 251 3.29 -9.24 13.88
C SER A 251 2.62 -8.68 12.62
N LEU A 252 1.47 -9.24 12.22
CA LEU A 252 0.69 -8.74 11.09
C LEU A 252 -0.21 -7.56 11.49
N PHE A 253 -0.96 -7.71 12.58
CA PHE A 253 -1.97 -6.74 12.95
C PHE A 253 -1.34 -5.39 13.36
N GLY A 254 -0.22 -5.42 14.08
CA GLY A 254 0.56 -4.23 14.42
C GLY A 254 1.13 -3.57 13.16
N LEU A 255 1.72 -4.35 12.25
CA LEU A 255 2.23 -3.86 10.96
C LEU A 255 1.14 -3.15 10.14
N VAL A 256 -0.02 -3.77 9.94
CA VAL A 256 -1.13 -3.15 9.20
C VAL A 256 -1.59 -1.86 9.89
N SER A 257 -1.67 -1.87 11.22
CA SER A 257 -2.10 -0.74 12.04
C SER A 257 -1.16 0.47 12.04
N VAL A 258 0.09 0.31 11.60
CA VAL A 258 1.03 1.42 11.39
C VAL A 258 1.17 1.78 9.90
N LEU A 259 1.01 0.81 9.01
CA LEU A 259 1.18 1.00 7.56
C LEU A 259 -0.04 1.64 6.88
N ALA A 260 -1.23 1.11 7.13
CA ALA A 260 -2.47 1.60 6.52
C ALA A 260 -2.74 3.10 6.76
N PRO A 261 -2.57 3.67 7.99
CA PRO A 261 -2.80 5.11 8.21
C PRO A 261 -1.82 6.02 7.46
N VAL A 262 -0.63 5.51 7.14
CA VAL A 262 0.36 6.23 6.33
C VAL A 262 -0.14 6.32 4.88
N ILE A 263 -0.46 5.19 4.26
CA ILE A 263 -0.75 5.19 2.81
C ILE A 263 -2.16 5.71 2.46
N VAL A 264 -3.14 5.58 3.36
CA VAL A 264 -4.51 6.09 3.14
C VAL A 264 -4.53 7.60 2.86
N SER A 265 -3.64 8.35 3.54
CA SER A 265 -3.53 9.80 3.42
C SER A 265 -2.75 10.26 2.18
N GLY A 266 -2.19 9.33 1.39
CA GLY A 266 -1.40 9.66 0.20
C GLY A 266 0.11 9.74 0.46
N ASN A 267 0.58 9.38 1.66
CA ASN A 267 2.01 9.19 1.90
C ASN A 267 2.50 7.87 1.29
N THR A 268 3.81 7.75 1.11
CA THR A 268 4.48 6.49 0.74
C THR A 268 5.29 5.98 1.92
N ALA A 269 5.42 4.67 2.07
CA ALA A 269 6.04 4.03 3.22
C ALA A 269 7.33 3.25 2.87
N VAL A 270 8.32 3.35 3.74
CA VAL A 270 9.45 2.41 3.83
C VAL A 270 9.35 1.70 5.17
N VAL A 271 8.98 0.42 5.14
CA VAL A 271 8.77 -0.42 6.32
C VAL A 271 10.04 -1.18 6.65
N ALA A 272 10.51 -1.10 7.89
CA ALA A 272 11.52 -2.00 8.43
C ALA A 272 10.82 -3.03 9.34
N ALA A 273 10.89 -4.31 8.93
CA ALA A 273 10.26 -5.44 9.60
C ALA A 273 11.32 -6.35 10.26
N PRO A 274 11.39 -6.37 11.61
CA PRO A 274 12.34 -7.21 12.34
C PRO A 274 11.76 -8.56 12.73
N GLY A 275 12.66 -9.45 13.18
CA GLY A 275 12.31 -10.63 13.98
C GLY A 275 11.06 -11.39 13.52
N ALA A 276 10.11 -11.52 14.45
CA ALA A 276 8.84 -12.22 14.24
C ALA A 276 7.93 -11.56 13.18
N ALA A 277 8.05 -10.24 12.97
CA ALA A 277 7.26 -9.53 11.97
C ALA A 277 7.74 -9.77 10.53
N ALA A 278 8.97 -10.24 10.33
CA ALA A 278 9.58 -10.35 9.00
C ALA A 278 8.81 -11.28 8.04
N LEU A 279 8.36 -12.45 8.51
CA LEU A 279 7.65 -13.43 7.69
C LEU A 279 6.25 -12.92 7.29
N PRO A 280 5.37 -12.51 8.23
CA PRO A 280 4.09 -11.90 7.86
C PRO A 280 4.26 -10.65 6.99
N ALA A 281 5.27 -9.81 7.23
CA ALA A 281 5.49 -8.59 6.44
C ALA A 281 5.81 -8.89 4.97
N ILE A 282 6.65 -9.89 4.68
CA ILE A 282 6.99 -10.22 3.30
C ILE A 282 5.90 -11.05 2.61
N THR A 283 5.12 -11.82 3.36
CA THR A 283 3.90 -12.44 2.83
C THR A 283 2.85 -11.37 2.48
N LEU A 284 2.72 -10.31 3.30
CA LEU A 284 1.89 -9.15 3.01
C LEU A 284 2.37 -8.43 1.74
N ALA A 285 3.68 -8.37 1.46
CA ALA A 285 4.17 -7.79 0.21
C ALA A 285 3.61 -8.47 -1.05
N GLU A 286 3.40 -9.78 -1.03
CA GLU A 286 2.73 -10.50 -2.13
C GLU A 286 1.27 -10.06 -2.28
N VAL A 287 0.55 -9.83 -1.17
CA VAL A 287 -0.80 -9.24 -1.19
C VAL A 287 -0.76 -7.86 -1.84
N LEU A 288 0.12 -6.97 -1.37
CA LEU A 288 0.28 -5.60 -1.90
C LEU A 288 0.56 -5.60 -3.41
N ALA A 289 1.45 -6.49 -3.87
CA ALA A 289 1.82 -6.62 -5.28
C ALA A 289 0.64 -7.07 -6.17
N THR A 290 -0.33 -7.78 -5.61
CA THR A 290 -1.53 -8.28 -6.30
C THR A 290 -2.79 -7.44 -6.07
N SER A 291 -2.64 -6.28 -5.41
CA SER A 291 -3.76 -5.40 -5.03
C SER A 291 -3.80 -4.09 -5.83
N ASP A 292 -3.17 -4.05 -7.00
CA ASP A 292 -3.05 -2.86 -7.86
C ASP A 292 -2.40 -1.64 -7.18
N LEU A 293 -1.67 -1.86 -6.08
CA LEU A 293 -0.93 -0.83 -5.40
C LEU A 293 0.25 -0.37 -6.29
N PRO A 294 0.37 0.93 -6.63
CA PRO A 294 1.47 1.38 -7.46
C PRO A 294 2.83 1.05 -6.86
N GLY A 295 3.75 0.59 -7.70
CA GLY A 295 5.10 0.23 -7.28
C GLY A 295 5.80 1.38 -6.55
N GLY A 296 6.30 1.09 -5.36
CA GLY A 296 7.00 2.05 -4.51
C GLY A 296 6.13 2.78 -3.49
N VAL A 297 4.79 2.65 -3.52
CA VAL A 297 3.93 3.24 -2.47
C VAL A 297 4.22 2.61 -1.11
N VAL A 298 4.44 1.29 -1.08
CA VAL A 298 4.96 0.57 0.07
C VAL A 298 6.22 -0.17 -0.35
N ASN A 299 7.25 -0.09 0.49
CA ASN A 299 8.52 -0.79 0.33
C ASN A 299 8.83 -1.48 1.65
N ILE A 300 9.05 -2.80 1.66
CA ILE A 300 9.27 -3.59 2.87
C ILE A 300 10.69 -4.14 2.88
N LEU A 301 11.41 -3.83 3.96
CA LEU A 301 12.75 -4.27 4.26
C LEU A 301 12.71 -5.19 5.47
N THR A 302 13.15 -6.44 5.31
CA THR A 302 13.37 -7.34 6.44
C THR A 302 14.77 -7.16 7.00
N GLY A 303 14.94 -7.18 8.33
CA GLY A 303 16.26 -7.11 8.95
C GLY A 303 16.27 -6.49 10.34
N ARG A 304 17.48 -6.15 10.82
CA ARG A 304 17.68 -5.62 12.17
C ARG A 304 17.35 -4.13 12.23
N ILE A 305 16.50 -3.72 13.18
CA ILE A 305 16.16 -2.29 13.40
C ILE A 305 17.41 -1.47 13.69
N ALA A 306 18.35 -2.00 14.47
CA ALA A 306 19.62 -1.32 14.74
C ALA A 306 20.45 -1.01 13.48
N GLU A 307 20.30 -1.77 12.38
CA GLU A 307 20.98 -1.49 11.10
C GLU A 307 20.17 -0.58 10.17
N LEU A 308 18.84 -0.73 10.16
CA LEU A 308 17.95 -0.05 9.23
C LEU A 308 17.48 1.31 9.73
N ALA A 309 17.27 1.46 11.04
CA ALA A 309 16.68 2.66 11.61
C ALA A 309 17.59 3.89 11.55
N PRO A 310 18.88 3.83 11.96
CA PRO A 310 19.75 5.00 11.89
C PRO A 310 19.88 5.61 10.48
N PRO A 311 20.11 4.84 9.39
CA PRO A 311 20.19 5.43 8.06
C PRO A 311 18.85 5.96 7.55
N LEU A 312 17.71 5.38 7.94
CA LEU A 312 16.38 5.90 7.59
C LEU A 312 16.07 7.21 8.34
N ALA A 313 16.37 7.26 9.64
CA ALA A 313 16.16 8.44 10.47
C ALA A 313 17.02 9.64 10.05
N ALA A 314 18.26 9.39 9.61
CA ALA A 314 19.14 10.43 9.08
C ALA A 314 18.88 10.80 7.61
N HIS A 315 18.04 10.06 6.88
CA HIS A 315 17.85 10.28 5.45
C HIS A 315 17.10 11.59 5.18
N LEU A 316 17.65 12.44 4.29
CA LEU A 316 17.07 13.75 4.00
C LEU A 316 15.77 13.69 3.18
N ASP A 317 15.63 12.66 2.34
CA ASP A 317 14.37 12.38 1.61
C ASP A 317 13.31 11.63 2.42
N VAL A 318 13.48 11.44 3.74
CA VAL A 318 12.41 10.92 4.62
C VAL A 318 11.78 12.10 5.36
N ASN A 319 10.45 12.19 5.31
CA ASN A 319 9.66 13.30 5.86
C ASN A 319 9.12 13.02 7.27
N ALA A 320 8.93 11.75 7.63
CA ALA A 320 8.51 11.37 8.97
C ALA A 320 8.98 9.96 9.36
N LEU A 321 9.02 9.72 10.67
CA LEU A 321 9.27 8.42 11.28
C LEU A 321 8.07 7.98 12.12
N ASP A 322 7.65 6.74 11.95
CA ASP A 322 6.77 6.04 12.89
C ASP A 322 7.59 5.01 13.67
N LEU A 323 7.90 5.32 14.93
CA LEU A 323 8.77 4.50 15.78
C LEU A 323 8.01 3.42 16.55
N ALA A 324 6.76 3.09 16.20
CA ALA A 324 5.95 2.12 16.94
C ALA A 324 6.64 0.77 17.22
N GLY A 325 7.49 0.29 16.31
CA GLY A 325 8.27 -0.95 16.47
C GLY A 325 9.69 -0.77 17.01
N VAL A 326 10.04 0.39 17.57
CA VAL A 326 11.35 0.63 18.20
C VAL A 326 11.20 0.48 19.72
N GLU A 327 11.53 -0.70 20.23
CA GLU A 327 11.36 -1.03 21.65
C GLU A 327 12.42 -0.40 22.56
N ASP A 328 13.67 -0.28 22.09
CA ASP A 328 14.76 0.31 22.87
C ASP A 328 14.59 1.84 22.97
N PRO A 329 14.33 2.40 24.18
CA PRO A 329 14.17 3.84 24.35
C PRO A 329 15.44 4.63 24.02
N GLY A 330 16.63 4.03 24.21
CA GLY A 330 17.91 4.62 23.85
C GLY A 330 18.01 4.83 22.34
N LEU A 331 17.74 3.77 21.57
CA LEU A 331 17.66 3.84 20.13
C LEU A 331 16.58 4.83 19.68
N ALA A 332 15.37 4.81 20.25
CA ALA A 332 14.31 5.76 19.90
C ALA A 332 14.77 7.23 20.06
N ALA A 333 15.44 7.55 21.17
CA ALA A 333 16.00 8.87 21.41
C ALA A 333 17.11 9.25 20.41
N GLU A 334 17.94 8.29 19.99
CA GLU A 334 18.94 8.51 18.93
C GLU A 334 18.30 8.80 17.57
N LEU A 335 17.23 8.07 17.22
CA LEU A 335 16.48 8.29 15.98
C LEU A 335 15.80 9.66 15.98
N GLU A 336 15.28 10.13 17.12
CA GLU A 336 14.76 11.49 17.28
C GLU A 336 15.84 12.56 17.05
N ARG A 337 17.05 12.36 17.61
CA ARG A 337 18.18 13.28 17.38
C ARG A 337 18.59 13.30 15.90
N ALA A 338 18.60 12.15 15.24
CA ALA A 338 18.89 12.07 13.81
C ALA A 338 17.79 12.73 12.96
N ALA A 339 16.53 12.57 13.35
CA ALA A 339 15.39 13.20 12.70
C ALA A 339 15.47 14.75 12.77
N ALA A 340 15.96 15.30 13.87
CA ALA A 340 16.12 16.73 14.05
C ALA A 340 17.04 17.41 13.01
N GLN A 341 17.91 16.66 12.32
CA GLN A 341 18.82 17.22 11.30
C GLN A 341 18.08 17.89 10.12
N ASN A 342 16.88 17.41 9.76
CA ASN A 342 16.02 18.06 8.76
C ASN A 342 14.62 18.38 9.32
N LEU A 343 14.47 18.36 10.65
CA LEU A 343 13.20 18.61 11.35
C LEU A 343 12.04 17.71 10.86
N LYS A 344 12.34 16.49 10.39
CA LYS A 344 11.30 15.53 10.01
C LYS A 344 10.44 15.16 11.22
N ARG A 345 9.19 14.82 10.97
CA ARG A 345 8.23 14.48 12.03
C ARG A 345 8.57 13.13 12.65
N VAL A 346 8.34 12.97 13.94
CA VAL A 346 8.56 11.71 14.65
C VAL A 346 7.34 11.39 15.50
N ARG A 347 6.74 10.23 15.25
CA ARG A 347 5.80 9.60 16.19
C ARG A 347 6.62 8.67 17.10
N ARG A 348 6.58 8.92 18.40
CA ARG A 348 7.29 8.11 19.40
C ARG A 348 6.65 6.72 19.56
N PRO A 349 7.41 5.72 20.02
CA PRO A 349 6.85 4.44 20.41
C PRO A 349 5.84 4.64 21.54
N GLU A 350 4.73 3.90 21.48
CA GLU A 350 3.82 3.73 22.61
C GLU A 350 4.32 2.51 23.40
N PRO A 351 4.49 2.58 24.74
CA PRO A 351 5.07 1.46 25.50
C PRO A 351 4.29 0.15 25.39
N GLU A 352 2.95 0.22 25.41
CA GLU A 352 2.05 -0.94 25.33
C GLU A 352 0.79 -0.55 24.54
N PRO A 353 0.88 -0.46 23.20
CA PRO A 353 -0.27 -0.06 22.39
C PRO A 353 -1.35 -1.14 22.41
N ASP A 354 -2.57 -0.76 22.76
CA ASP A 354 -3.75 -1.59 22.54
C ASP A 354 -4.15 -1.52 21.06
N TRP A 355 -3.71 -2.51 20.30
CA TRP A 355 -4.04 -2.58 18.87
C TRP A 355 -5.52 -2.83 18.61
N THR A 356 -6.26 -3.39 19.57
CA THR A 356 -7.68 -3.74 19.41
C THR A 356 -8.62 -2.56 19.64
N ALA A 357 -8.14 -1.50 20.29
CA ALA A 357 -8.85 -0.25 20.43
C ALA A 357 -9.20 0.38 19.06
N ASP A 358 -10.20 1.28 19.06
CA ASP A 358 -10.49 2.11 17.90
C ASP A 358 -9.20 2.85 17.50
N PRO A 359 -8.69 2.65 16.26
CA PRO A 359 -7.43 3.26 15.85
C PRO A 359 -7.49 4.79 15.82
N GLY A 360 -8.69 5.37 15.71
CA GLY A 360 -8.89 6.80 15.58
C GLY A 360 -8.11 7.42 14.41
N LEU A 361 -7.98 8.75 14.43
CA LEU A 361 -7.32 9.48 13.35
C LEU A 361 -5.91 9.95 13.70
N ASP A 362 -5.48 9.77 14.95
CA ASP A 362 -4.24 10.34 15.49
C ASP A 362 -3.00 9.94 14.67
N ARG A 363 -2.90 8.66 14.30
CA ARG A 363 -1.78 8.18 13.49
C ARG A 363 -1.83 8.71 12.05
N ILE A 364 -3.01 8.86 11.45
CA ILE A 364 -3.15 9.50 10.12
C ILE A 364 -2.65 10.95 10.20
N VAL A 365 -3.13 11.73 11.18
CA VAL A 365 -2.80 13.17 11.29
C VAL A 365 -1.36 13.42 11.69
N SER A 366 -0.70 12.45 12.33
CA SER A 366 0.74 12.47 12.63
C SER A 366 1.63 12.55 11.38
N PHE A 367 1.07 12.29 10.19
CA PHE A 367 1.80 12.32 8.91
C PHE A 367 1.13 13.22 7.84
N LEU A 368 0.31 14.18 8.29
CA LEU A 368 -0.32 15.20 7.46
C LEU A 368 0.17 16.61 7.80
N GLU A 369 0.49 17.41 6.79
CA GLU A 369 0.71 18.85 6.92
C GLU A 369 -0.60 19.61 6.69
N THR A 370 -0.73 20.79 7.31
CA THR A 370 -1.86 21.69 7.01
C THR A 370 -1.43 22.75 6.02
N LYS A 371 -2.08 22.77 4.86
CA LYS A 371 -1.91 23.84 3.88
C LYS A 371 -3.09 24.78 3.91
N THR A 372 -2.82 26.07 4.08
CA THR A 372 -3.84 27.12 4.05
C THR A 372 -3.75 27.92 2.77
N VAL A 373 -4.85 27.97 2.02
CA VAL A 373 -4.98 28.75 0.78
C VAL A 373 -5.87 29.95 1.04
N TRP A 374 -5.37 31.12 0.65
CA TRP A 374 -6.10 32.39 0.68
C TRP A 374 -6.50 32.76 -0.75
N HIS A 375 -7.79 32.73 -1.05
CA HIS A 375 -8.31 33.14 -2.35
C HIS A 375 -9.09 34.47 -2.19
N PRO A 376 -8.73 35.54 -2.92
CA PRO A 376 -9.52 36.76 -2.90
C PRO A 376 -10.95 36.48 -3.35
N VAL A 377 -11.94 37.05 -2.67
CA VAL A 377 -13.34 37.05 -3.10
C VAL A 377 -13.74 38.47 -3.46
N GLY A 378 -14.40 38.65 -4.60
CA GLY A 378 -14.97 39.94 -4.97
C GLY A 378 -16.07 40.29 -3.98
N VAL A 379 -16.00 41.49 -3.41
CA VAL A 379 -17.04 42.06 -2.54
C VAL A 379 -18.08 42.76 -3.38
#